data_AF-K0B6V8-F1
#
_entry.id   AF-K0B6V8-F1
#
_cell.length_a   1.000
_cell.length_b   1.000
_cell.length_c   1.000
_cell.angle_alpha   90.00
_cell.angle_beta   90.00
_cell.angle_gamma   90.00
#
_symmetry.space_group_name_H-M   'P 1'
#
loop_
_entity.id
_entity.type
_entity.pdbx_description
1 polymer ?
#
loop_
_entity_poly.entity_id
_entity_poly.type
_entity_poly.pdbx_seq_one_letter_code
_entity_poly.pdbx_strand_id
1 'polypeptide(L)' 'MDVKKEDTSEESKKNHITYYRSLTKTISNLKSEMKGEEDPVIKNHLEKRIEAMEKDKIRIKEMFPDIEE' A
#
# COMPACT_ATOMS: atom_id res chain seq x y z
N MET A 1 -20.77 16.79 1.63
CA MET A 1 -19.58 16.01 1.23
C MET A 1 -20.00 15.16 0.06
N ASP A 2 -19.54 15.47 -1.15
CA ASP A 2 -19.71 14.58 -2.30
C ASP A 2 -18.98 13.28 -1.99
N VAL A 3 -19.73 12.25 -1.60
CA VAL A 3 -19.20 10.90 -1.48
C VAL A 3 -18.93 10.45 -2.92
N LYS A 4 -17.70 10.68 -3.40
CA LYS A 4 -17.24 10.10 -4.66
C LYS A 4 -17.39 8.59 -4.49
N LYS A 5 -18.33 7.99 -5.22
CA LYS A 5 -18.45 6.54 -5.30
C LYS A 5 -17.11 6.01 -5.77
N GLU A 6 -16.49 5.17 -4.97
CA GLU A 6 -15.28 4.46 -5.36
C GLU A 6 -15.64 3.60 -6.57
N ASP A 7 -14.84 3.70 -7.62
CA ASP A 7 -15.06 2.94 -8.85
C ASP A 7 -14.68 1.49 -8.61
N THR A 8 -15.68 0.61 -8.52
CA THR A 8 -15.51 -0.83 -8.33
C THR A 8 -15.64 -1.62 -9.63
N SER A 9 -15.50 -0.96 -10.79
CA SER A 9 -15.52 -1.65 -12.10
C SER A 9 -14.39 -2.68 -12.23
N GLU A 10 -14.54 -3.63 -13.15
CA GLU A 10 -13.52 -4.67 -13.42
C GLU A 10 -12.18 -4.10 -13.88
N GLU A 11 -12.18 -2.96 -14.58
CA GLU A 11 -10.95 -2.27 -14.99
C GLU A 11 -10.26 -1.62 -13.78
N SER A 12 -11.03 -0.94 -12.93
CA SER A 12 -10.55 -0.41 -11.65
C SER A 12 -9.97 -1.53 -10.78
N LYS A 13 -10.67 -2.67 -10.67
CA LYS A 13 -10.20 -3.86 -9.94
C LYS A 13 -8.82 -4.33 -10.44
N LYS A 14 -8.61 -4.48 -11.75
CA LYS A 14 -7.31 -4.88 -12.32
C LYS A 14 -6.19 -3.89 -11.97
N ASN A 15 -6.47 -2.59 -12.05
CA ASN A 15 -5.50 -1.55 -11.70
C ASN A 15 -5.16 -1.59 -10.21
N HIS A 16 -6.16 -1.74 -9.34
CA HIS A 16 -5.98 -1.85 -7.90
C HIS A 16 -5.25 -3.13 -7.50
N ILE A 17 -5.51 -4.27 -8.14
CA ILE A 17 -4.75 -5.52 -7.95
C ILE A 17 -3.27 -5.31 -8.30
N THR A 18 -3.01 -4.69 -9.45
CA THR A 18 -1.63 -4.42 -9.92
C THR A 18 -0.90 -3.50 -8.94
N TYR A 19 -1.58 -2.43 -8.51
CA TYR A 19 -1.06 -1.51 -7.52
C TYR A 19 -0.82 -2.19 -6.16
N TYR A 20 -1.77 -2.98 -5.66
CA TYR A 20 -1.65 -3.76 -4.42
C TYR A 20 -0.41 -4.67 -4.43
N ARG A 21 -0.16 -5.39 -5.53
CA ARG A 21 1.05 -6.22 -5.68
C ARG A 21 2.33 -5.36 -5.68
N SER A 22 2.29 -4.21 -6.34
CA SER A 22 3.42 -3.27 -6.33
C SER A 22 3.71 -2.71 -4.94
N LEU A 23 2.67 -2.43 -4.14
CA LEU A 23 2.80 -1.99 -2.75
C LEU A 23 3.48 -3.05 -1.90
N THR A 24 3.10 -4.33 -2.02
CA THR A 24 3.76 -5.43 -1.29
C THR A 24 5.27 -5.46 -1.55
N LYS A 25 5.67 -5.34 -2.82
CA LYS A 25 7.09 -5.32 -3.21
C LYS A 25 7.81 -4.08 -2.66
N THR A 26 7.23 -2.90 -2.81
CA THR A 26 7.81 -1.65 -2.31
C THR A 26 7.94 -1.66 -0.78
N ILE A 27 6.91 -2.11 -0.05
CA ILE A 27 6.96 -2.25 1.42
C ILE A 27 8.09 -3.20 1.83
N SER A 28 8.24 -4.34 1.15
CA SER A 28 9.33 -5.29 1.45
C SER A 28 10.72 -4.67 1.24
N ASN A 29 10.89 -3.88 0.17
CA ASN A 29 12.13 -3.17 -0.09
C ASN A 29 12.41 -2.11 0.99
N LEU A 30 11.42 -1.29 1.34
CA LEU A 30 11.55 -0.27 2.40
C LEU A 30 11.86 -0.89 3.76
N LYS A 31 11.24 -2.03 4.10
CA LYS A 31 11.55 -2.78 5.33
C LYS A 31 12.99 -3.31 5.33
N SER A 32 13.52 -3.65 4.16
CA SER A 32 14.92 -4.10 4.01
C SER A 32 15.90 -2.93 4.11
N GLU A 33 15.61 -1.80 3.47
CA GLU A 33 16.38 -0.55 3.60
C GLU A 33 16.43 -0.09 5.06
N MET A 34 15.30 -0.10 5.75
CA MET A 34 15.19 0.32 7.16
C MET A 34 16.02 -0.54 8.12
N LYS A 35 16.24 -1.83 7.80
CA LYS A 35 17.09 -2.73 8.62
C LYS A 35 18.56 -2.34 8.60
N GLY A 36 19.04 -1.77 7.49
CA GLY A 36 20.43 -1.33 7.31
C GLY A 36 20.66 0.13 7.70
N GLU A 37 19.60 0.87 7.99
CA GLU A 37 19.69 2.27 8.39
C GLU A 37 20.05 2.38 9.89
N GLU A 38 20.81 3.39 10.27
CA GLU A 38 21.12 3.72 11.67
C GLU A 38 20.56 5.08 12.07
N ASP A 39 20.32 5.98 11.10
CA ASP A 39 19.76 7.29 11.34
C ASP A 39 18.29 7.19 11.80
N PRO A 40 17.95 7.67 13.02
CA PRO A 40 16.59 7.58 13.55
C PRO A 40 15.58 8.45 12.79
N VAL A 41 16.01 9.55 12.16
CA VAL A 41 15.16 10.42 11.35
C VAL A 41 14.78 9.70 10.06
N ILE A 42 15.75 9.04 9.41
CA ILE A 42 15.51 8.26 8.20
C ILE A 42 14.63 7.05 8.51
N LYS A 43 14.89 6.32 9.62
CA LYS A 43 14.01 5.24 10.08
C LYS A 43 12.57 5.67 10.26
N ASN A 44 12.34 6.76 10.98
CA ASN A 44 11.00 7.30 11.21
C ASN A 44 10.32 7.71 9.89
N HIS A 45 11.08 8.25 8.93
CA HIS A 45 10.55 8.56 7.60
C HIS A 45 10.14 7.30 6.84
N LEU A 46 10.98 6.26 6.84
CA LEU A 46 10.69 4.98 6.21
C LEU A 46 9.48 4.29 6.86
N GLU A 47 9.38 4.31 8.18
CA GLU A 47 8.26 3.76 8.94
C GLU A 47 6.94 4.43 8.57
N LYS A 48 6.89 5.76 8.53
CA LYS A 48 5.69 6.50 8.09
C LYS A 48 5.28 6.17 6.66
N ARG A 49 6.25 5.97 5.76
CA ARG A 49 5.98 5.56 4.37
C ARG A 49 5.39 4.15 4.32
N ILE A 50 5.94 3.21 5.10
CA ILE A 50 5.43 1.84 5.21
C ILE A 50 4.00 1.87 5.76
N GLU A 51 3.75 2.61 6.84
CA GLU A 51 2.42 2.70 7.47
C GLU A 51 1.36 3.25 6.51
N ALA A 52 1.68 4.30 5.75
CA ALA A 52 0.78 4.85 4.74
C ALA A 52 0.46 3.83 3.64
N MET A 53 1.47 3.11 3.14
CA MET A 53 1.28 2.07 2.11
C MET A 53 0.51 0.86 2.63
N GLU A 54 0.68 0.48 3.90
CA GLU A 54 -0.10 -0.59 4.54
C GLU A 54 -1.58 -0.19 4.68
N LYS A 55 -1.87 1.07 5.04
CA LYS A 55 -3.23 1.61 5.04
C LYS A 55 -3.87 1.58 3.65
N ASP A 56 -3.12 1.91 2.61
CA ASP A 56 -3.60 1.79 1.23
C ASP A 56 -3.88 0.34 0.83
N LYS A 57 -3.03 -0.62 1.22
CA LYS A 57 -3.29 -2.06 1.02
C LYS A 57 -4.61 -2.49 1.71
N ILE A 58 -4.83 -2.05 2.95
CA ILE A 58 -6.06 -2.36 3.69
C ILE A 58 -7.27 -1.80 2.95
N ARG A 59 -7.25 -0.53 2.54
CA ARG A 59 -8.35 0.10 1.80
C ARG A 59 -8.65 -0.64 0.50
N ILE A 60 -7.63 -1.05 -0.26
CA ILE A 60 -7.81 -1.81 -1.51
C ILE A 60 -8.44 -3.18 -1.22
N LYS A 61 -8.04 -3.85 -0.14
CA LYS A 61 -8.63 -5.13 0.27
C LYS A 61 -10.08 -4.97 0.75
N GLU A 62 -10.42 -3.86 1.39
CA GLU A 62 -11.82 -3.54 1.77
C GLU A 62 -12.68 -3.27 0.53
N MET A 63 -12.15 -2.59 -0.49
CA MET A 63 -12.84 -2.37 -1.76
C MET A 63 -12.98 -3.66 -2.60
N PHE A 64 -11.96 -4.52 -2.56
CA PHE A 64 -11.89 -5.75 -3.35
C PHE A 64 -11.47 -6.94 -2.46
N PRO A 65 -12.40 -7.52 -1.68
CA PRO A 65 -12.09 -8.59 -0.73
C PRO A 65 -11.57 -9.87 -1.41
N ASP A 66 -11.88 -10.07 -2.69
CA ASP A 66 -11.41 -11.21 -3.50
C ASP A 66 -9.97 -11.04 -4.02
N ILE A 67 -9.23 -10.02 -3.57
CA ILE A 67 -7.80 -9.93 -3.84
C ILE A 67 -7.09 -11.08 -3.12
N GLU A 68 -6.69 -12.10 -3.88
CA GLU A 68 -5.74 -13.12 -3.44
C GLU A 68 -4.30 -12.59 -3.64
N GLU A 69 -3.48 -12.74 -2.58
CA GLU A 69 -2.08 -12.28 -2.52
C GLU A 69 -1.15 -13.11 -3.40
#